data_AF-A0A162LI94-F1
#
_entry.id   AF-A0A162LI94-F1
#
_cell.length_a   1.000
_cell.length_b   1.000
_cell.length_c   1.000
_cell.angle_alpha   90.00
_cell.angle_beta   90.00
_cell.angle_gamma   90.00
#
_symmetry.space_group_name_H-M   'P 1'
#
loop_
_entity.id
_entity.type
_entity.pdbx_description
1 polymer ?
#
loop_
_entity_poly.entity_id
_entity_poly.type
_entity_poly.pdbx_seq_one_letter_code
_entity_poly.pdbx_strand_id
1 'polypeptide(L)'
;MSTATTMQRVVLALTNFKSPILRTIVPCGIAAVALQAFAAAPSVAARSELFFDVSGSLTYLAVGALSLYLPALRARALAAAQGVAQSALPKLPSITQLAASAWSKGEAAGTAAGGRNWRQLVLVGLTMVWATRLGSYLFSRVMSDGHDSRFDKIRDKPVRFASVFMIQAIWVTIPMLPVLALGALPAATLATALPSVLATDVLGLSIWGMGFFFEAVADYQKSQWVKQKKRKEHDEDFLTRGLFSVSRFPHYFGEISMWTGIAITAAGVLARKPVQLGLGWTGPMGILATTALCGLSPLFSWFVVTRVSGIPLSQKKYDERYGKRKDYQKWRSETPQLIPKLCLSVFANIRPTTSSSDAPLCVATSVHYIYNAGTLPTKLEQSESTWYSWKPPAASPWCCVGLSNSNTNDNHGNNDKHNDNYGSQSNNNNHHSDSKDNCSNNNDNHSKSSDIHSSSKNNHNNNSGYY
;
A
#
# COMPACT_ATOMS: atom_id res chain seq x y z
N MET A 1 23.13 -19.00 31.55
CA MET A 1 23.67 -18.59 30.23
C MET A 1 22.56 -18.74 29.19
N SER A 2 22.08 -17.64 28.62
CA SER A 2 20.89 -17.64 27.75
C SER A 2 21.25 -18.09 26.32
N THR A 3 20.77 -19.25 25.89
CA THR A 3 20.86 -19.78 24.51
C THR A 3 20.32 -18.80 23.47
N ALA A 4 19.43 -17.88 23.83
CA ALA A 4 18.95 -16.81 22.96
C ALA A 4 20.07 -15.86 22.50
N THR A 5 21.15 -15.71 23.27
CA THR A 5 22.26 -14.82 22.91
C THR A 5 23.22 -15.39 21.86
N THR A 6 23.42 -16.71 21.81
CA THR A 6 24.36 -17.33 20.85
C THR A 6 23.76 -17.34 19.44
N MET A 7 22.52 -17.81 19.28
CA MET A 7 21.87 -17.86 17.96
C MET A 7 21.70 -16.46 17.36
N GLN A 8 21.29 -15.48 18.17
CA GLN A 8 21.18 -14.10 17.74
C GLN A 8 22.53 -13.53 17.27
N ARG A 9 23.63 -13.80 18.00
CA ARG A 9 24.98 -13.37 17.61
C ARG A 9 25.41 -14.01 16.29
N VAL A 10 25.17 -15.31 16.11
CA VAL A 10 25.48 -16.02 14.86
C VAL A 10 24.71 -15.43 13.68
N VAL A 11 23.40 -15.20 13.82
CA VAL A 11 22.59 -14.60 12.74
C VAL A 11 23.07 -13.19 12.40
N LEU A 12 23.37 -12.35 13.41
CA LEU A 12 23.85 -11.00 13.17
C LEU A 12 25.24 -10.96 12.53
N ALA A 13 26.12 -11.92 12.86
CA ALA A 13 27.42 -12.09 12.24
C ALA A 13 27.30 -12.56 10.78
N LEU A 14 26.49 -13.60 10.53
CA LEU A 14 26.25 -14.14 9.18
C LEU A 14 25.56 -13.13 8.25
N THR A 15 24.80 -12.19 8.81
CA THR A 15 24.10 -11.14 8.04
C THR A 15 24.83 -9.79 8.05
N ASN A 16 26.11 -9.75 8.44
CA ASN A 16 26.91 -8.52 8.45
C ASN A 16 27.47 -8.17 7.06
N PHE A 17 26.58 -7.99 6.08
CA PHE A 17 26.96 -7.64 4.70
C PHE A 17 27.65 -6.27 4.63
N LYS A 18 28.53 -6.09 3.63
CA LYS A 18 29.14 -4.78 3.32
C LYS A 18 28.08 -3.74 2.94
N SER A 19 27.07 -4.13 2.15
CA SER A 19 25.95 -3.26 1.78
C SER A 19 25.01 -3.03 2.97
N PRO A 20 24.73 -1.77 3.37
CA PRO A 20 23.77 -1.47 4.43
C PRO A 20 22.36 -2.00 4.13
N ILE A 21 21.94 -1.96 2.87
CA ILE A 21 20.62 -2.44 2.43
C ILE A 21 20.50 -3.95 2.64
N LEU A 22 21.47 -4.74 2.17
CA LEU A 22 21.46 -6.20 2.35
C LEU A 22 21.55 -6.58 3.83
N ARG A 23 22.32 -5.81 4.60
CA ARG A 23 22.41 -5.93 6.05
C ARG A 23 21.04 -5.76 6.72
N THR A 24 20.06 -5.10 6.11
CA THR A 24 18.70 -4.97 6.67
C THR A 24 17.69 -5.93 6.03
N ILE A 25 17.68 -6.03 4.70
CA ILE A 25 16.71 -6.83 3.96
C ILE A 25 16.87 -8.32 4.25
N VAL A 26 18.09 -8.85 4.24
CA VAL A 26 18.32 -10.29 4.40
C VAL A 26 17.83 -10.82 5.76
N PRO A 27 18.22 -10.26 6.92
CA PRO A 27 17.69 -10.74 8.21
C PRO A 27 16.18 -10.54 8.34
N CYS A 28 15.61 -9.48 7.73
CA CYS A 28 14.16 -9.28 7.71
C CYS A 28 13.44 -10.34 6.87
N GLY A 29 13.99 -10.70 5.70
CA GLY A 29 13.46 -11.78 4.87
C GLY A 29 13.60 -13.14 5.54
N ILE A 30 14.73 -13.42 6.20
CA ILE A 30 14.91 -14.64 7.01
C ILE A 30 13.87 -14.68 8.14
N ALA A 31 13.63 -13.57 8.85
CA ALA A 31 12.60 -13.48 9.86
C ALA A 31 11.19 -13.74 9.29
N ALA A 32 10.90 -13.21 8.10
CA ALA A 32 9.63 -13.46 7.41
C ALA A 32 9.45 -14.95 7.09
N VAL A 33 10.47 -15.60 6.53
CA VAL A 33 10.45 -17.04 6.24
C VAL A 33 10.31 -17.85 7.53
N ALA A 34 11.05 -17.51 8.59
CA ALA A 34 10.99 -18.21 9.87
C ALA A 34 9.60 -18.11 10.52
N LEU A 35 8.99 -16.92 10.53
CA LEU A 35 7.63 -16.72 11.05
C LEU A 35 6.59 -17.49 10.24
N GLN A 36 6.71 -17.50 8.92
CA GLN A 36 5.80 -18.26 8.07
C GLN A 36 5.99 -19.76 8.20
N ALA A 37 7.22 -20.23 8.40
CA ALA A 37 7.51 -21.65 8.65
C ALA A 37 6.93 -22.09 10.00
N PHE A 38 7.06 -21.24 11.02
CA PHE A 38 6.47 -21.45 12.33
C PHE A 38 4.94 -21.48 12.27
N ALA A 39 4.31 -20.60 11.47
CA ALA A 39 2.85 -20.61 11.28
C ALA A 39 2.37 -21.80 10.42
N ALA A 40 3.18 -22.24 9.46
CA ALA A 40 2.84 -23.36 8.58
C ALA A 40 2.75 -24.69 9.34
N ALA A 41 3.66 -24.94 10.29
CA ALA A 41 3.72 -26.21 11.01
C ALA A 41 2.39 -26.62 11.71
N PRO A 42 1.81 -25.80 12.61
CA PRO A 42 0.53 -26.13 13.23
C PRO A 42 -0.63 -26.08 12.24
N SER A 43 -0.59 -25.18 11.25
CA SER A 43 -1.65 -25.05 10.24
C SER A 43 -1.73 -26.31 9.36
N VAL A 44 -0.59 -26.85 8.93
CA VAL A 44 -0.51 -28.08 8.13
C VAL A 44 -0.90 -29.29 8.95
N ALA A 45 -0.45 -29.39 10.22
CA ALA A 45 -0.83 -30.47 11.11
C ALA A 45 -2.35 -30.49 11.38
N ALA A 46 -2.95 -29.33 11.58
CA ALA A 46 -4.39 -29.18 11.83
C ALA A 46 -5.24 -29.10 10.55
N ARG A 47 -4.62 -29.06 9.36
CA ARG A 47 -5.26 -28.77 8.05
C ARG A 47 -6.18 -27.55 8.10
N SER A 48 -5.73 -26.51 8.81
CA SER A 48 -6.51 -25.32 9.11
C SER A 48 -5.87 -24.07 8.52
N GLU A 49 -6.67 -23.30 7.78
CA GLU A 49 -6.29 -22.02 7.19
C GLU A 49 -6.56 -20.81 8.11
N LEU A 50 -7.13 -21.03 9.29
CA LEU A 50 -7.57 -19.97 10.21
C LEU A 50 -6.48 -18.93 10.50
N PHE A 51 -5.23 -19.39 10.59
CA PHE A 51 -4.09 -18.55 10.93
C PHE A 51 -3.35 -17.97 9.72
N PHE A 52 -3.73 -18.31 8.49
CA PHE A 52 -2.99 -17.90 7.29
C PHE A 52 -2.99 -16.38 7.10
N ASP A 53 -4.15 -15.73 7.12
CA ASP A 53 -4.20 -14.27 6.91
C ASP A 53 -3.61 -13.50 8.12
N VAL A 54 -3.77 -14.05 9.33
CA VAL A 54 -3.19 -13.48 10.57
C VAL A 54 -1.68 -13.60 10.58
N SER A 55 -1.10 -14.73 10.16
CA SER A 55 0.35 -14.92 10.12
C SER A 55 1.01 -13.90 9.21
N GLY A 56 0.41 -13.58 8.05
CA GLY A 56 0.90 -12.54 7.14
C GLY A 56 0.94 -11.17 7.79
N SER A 57 -0.15 -10.80 8.46
CA SER A 57 -0.28 -9.50 9.15
C SER A 57 0.75 -9.39 10.28
N LEU A 58 0.89 -10.43 11.11
CA LEU A 58 1.91 -10.51 12.16
C LEU A 58 3.33 -10.45 11.57
N THR A 59 3.55 -11.02 10.38
CA THR A 59 4.86 -10.97 9.71
C THR A 59 5.19 -9.54 9.27
N TYR A 60 4.25 -8.78 8.72
CA TYR A 60 4.46 -7.35 8.43
C TYR A 60 4.81 -6.55 9.68
N LEU A 61 4.09 -6.77 10.79
CA LEU A 61 4.36 -6.11 12.07
C LEU A 61 5.76 -6.47 12.60
N ALA A 62 6.09 -7.77 12.61
CA ALA A 62 7.37 -8.25 13.13
C ALA A 62 8.55 -7.79 12.27
N VAL A 63 8.44 -7.84 10.94
CA VAL A 63 9.47 -7.35 10.02
C VAL A 63 9.62 -5.84 10.10
N GLY A 64 8.52 -5.09 10.20
CA GLY A 64 8.53 -3.65 10.42
C GLY A 64 9.25 -3.28 11.73
N ALA A 65 8.88 -3.93 12.84
CA ALA A 65 9.52 -3.73 14.14
C ALA A 65 11.00 -4.13 14.10
N LEU A 66 11.32 -5.31 13.56
CA LEU A 66 12.70 -5.77 13.42
C LEU A 66 13.51 -4.76 12.64
N SER A 67 13.00 -4.22 11.54
CA SER A 67 13.69 -3.20 10.76
C SER A 67 14.08 -1.99 11.60
N LEU A 68 13.21 -1.52 12.51
CA LEU A 68 13.48 -0.39 13.41
C LEU A 68 14.55 -0.73 14.46
N TYR A 69 14.50 -1.93 15.05
CA TYR A 69 15.39 -2.36 16.13
C TYR A 69 16.74 -2.90 15.66
N LEU A 70 16.86 -3.33 14.40
CA LEU A 70 18.01 -4.05 13.90
C LEU A 70 19.35 -3.29 14.04
N PRO A 71 19.45 -1.96 13.82
CA PRO A 71 20.71 -1.24 14.08
C PRO A 71 21.13 -1.26 15.55
N ALA A 72 20.18 -1.10 16.48
CA ALA A 72 20.46 -1.16 17.91
C ALA A 72 20.88 -2.57 18.34
N LEU A 73 20.24 -3.61 17.78
CA LEU A 73 20.63 -5.00 18.00
C LEU A 73 22.06 -5.28 17.51
N ARG A 74 22.47 -4.68 16.38
CA ARG A 74 23.85 -4.79 15.88
C ARG A 74 24.86 -4.03 16.72
N ALA A 75 24.56 -2.80 17.13
CA ALA A 75 25.42 -2.04 18.02
C ALA A 75 25.68 -2.79 19.33
N ARG A 76 24.61 -3.39 19.90
CA ARG A 76 24.71 -4.26 21.07
C ARG A 76 25.56 -5.50 20.83
N ALA A 77 25.37 -6.18 19.70
CA ALA A 77 26.13 -7.38 19.36
C ALA A 77 27.62 -7.08 19.16
N LEU A 78 27.96 -5.96 18.53
CA LEU A 78 29.34 -5.49 18.36
C LEU A 78 29.98 -5.14 19.70
N ALA A 79 29.30 -4.38 20.56
CA ALA A 79 29.79 -4.06 21.90
C ALA A 79 30.03 -5.33 22.73
N ALA A 80 29.09 -6.28 22.67
CA ALA A 80 29.25 -7.56 23.37
C ALA A 80 30.42 -8.40 22.81
N ALA A 81 30.67 -8.35 21.51
CA ALA A 81 31.82 -9.02 20.89
C ALA A 81 33.17 -8.39 21.29
N GLN A 82 33.17 -7.09 21.61
CA GLN A 82 34.32 -6.36 22.14
C GLN A 82 34.52 -6.54 23.66
N GLY A 83 33.76 -7.43 24.31
CA GLY A 83 33.90 -7.70 25.74
C GLY A 83 33.26 -6.64 26.65
N VAL A 84 32.43 -5.75 26.12
CA VAL A 84 31.69 -4.77 26.94
C VAL A 84 30.76 -5.51 27.90
N ALA A 85 30.85 -5.17 29.19
CA ALA A 85 30.04 -5.77 30.24
C ALA A 85 28.53 -5.63 29.94
N GLN A 86 27.75 -6.63 30.32
CA GLN A 86 26.30 -6.68 30.04
C GLN A 86 25.55 -5.42 30.54
N SER A 87 25.97 -4.87 31.68
CA SER A 87 25.41 -3.65 32.29
C SER A 87 25.73 -2.38 31.49
N ALA A 88 26.79 -2.39 30.69
CA ALA A 88 27.25 -1.28 29.87
C ALA A 88 26.84 -1.39 28.39
N LEU A 89 26.10 -2.44 28.00
CA LEU A 89 25.64 -2.59 26.62
C LEU A 89 24.63 -1.48 26.24
N PRO A 90 24.71 -0.93 25.01
CA PRO A 90 23.77 0.09 24.53
C PRO A 90 22.33 -0.36 24.70
N LYS A 91 21.51 0.35 25.48
CA LYS A 91 20.11 -0.07 25.72
C LYS A 91 19.31 -0.06 24.42
N LEU A 92 18.37 -0.99 24.27
CA LEU A 92 17.41 -0.92 23.16
C LEU A 92 16.48 0.27 23.39
N PRO A 93 16.14 1.02 22.33
CA PRO A 93 15.23 2.15 22.47
C PRO A 93 13.84 1.64 22.85
N SER A 94 13.27 2.20 23.91
CA SER A 94 11.87 1.96 24.25
C SER A 94 10.94 2.49 23.16
N ILE A 95 9.69 2.01 23.12
CA ILE A 95 8.69 2.49 22.15
C ILE A 95 8.47 3.99 22.30
N THR A 96 8.49 4.52 23.52
CA THR A 96 8.35 5.97 23.77
C THR A 96 9.55 6.75 23.25
N GLN A 97 10.77 6.20 23.32
CA GLN A 97 11.96 6.82 22.72
C GLN A 97 11.93 6.78 21.20
N LEU A 98 11.50 5.66 20.60
CA LEU A 98 11.29 5.58 19.15
C LEU A 98 10.23 6.59 18.71
N ALA A 99 9.08 6.63 19.40
CA ALA A 99 8.05 7.61 19.14
C ALA A 99 8.61 9.03 19.27
N ALA A 100 9.19 9.41 20.41
CA ALA A 100 9.76 10.75 20.60
C ALA A 100 10.77 11.16 19.50
N SER A 101 11.52 10.21 18.94
CA SER A 101 12.50 10.50 17.89
C SER A 101 11.90 10.97 16.56
N ALA A 102 10.63 10.65 16.24
CA ALA A 102 10.03 11.13 14.98
C ALA A 102 9.74 12.64 14.96
N TRP A 103 9.69 13.29 16.12
CA TRP A 103 9.41 14.73 16.22
C TRP A 103 10.66 15.53 16.59
N SER A 104 11.77 14.84 16.85
CA SER A 104 13.05 15.47 17.16
C SER A 104 13.69 16.07 15.89
N LYS A 105 14.24 17.28 16.02
CA LYS A 105 14.90 18.02 14.93
C LYS A 105 16.42 17.94 15.07
N GLY A 106 17.12 17.95 13.93
CA GLY A 106 18.58 18.03 13.87
C GLY A 106 19.29 16.79 14.44
N GLU A 107 20.50 16.96 14.96
CA GLU A 107 21.30 15.87 15.54
C GLU A 107 20.60 15.14 16.70
N ALA A 108 19.66 15.80 17.38
CA ALA A 108 18.83 15.19 18.44
C ALA A 108 18.03 13.96 17.96
N ALA A 109 17.70 13.89 16.66
CA ALA A 109 17.05 12.72 16.04
C ALA A 109 17.97 11.51 15.88
N GLY A 110 19.29 11.72 15.91
CA GLY A 110 20.31 10.67 15.83
C GLY A 110 21.05 10.39 17.14
N THR A 111 20.99 11.29 18.13
CA THR A 111 21.79 11.21 19.37
C THR A 111 21.06 10.62 20.58
N ALA A 112 19.72 10.57 20.58
CA ALA A 112 19.01 9.70 21.52
C ALA A 112 19.37 8.25 21.15
N ALA A 113 20.08 7.54 22.02
CA ALA A 113 20.61 6.20 21.77
C ALA A 113 19.58 5.25 21.10
N GLY A 114 19.67 5.11 19.76
CA GLY A 114 18.76 4.27 18.97
C GLY A 114 17.52 4.96 18.37
N GLY A 115 17.44 6.29 18.35
CA GLY A 115 16.39 7.06 17.68
C GLY A 115 16.32 6.80 16.17
N ARG A 116 15.14 6.98 15.58
CA ARG A 116 14.88 6.76 14.15
C ARG A 116 14.37 8.04 13.50
N ASN A 117 14.70 8.21 12.22
CA ASN A 117 14.17 9.34 11.46
C ASN A 117 12.65 9.20 11.31
N TRP A 118 11.94 10.32 11.30
CA TRP A 118 10.48 10.34 11.20
C TRP A 118 9.95 9.57 9.99
N ARG A 119 10.64 9.60 8.85
CA ARG A 119 10.25 8.86 7.64
C ARG A 119 10.30 7.35 7.86
N GLN A 120 11.31 6.86 8.59
CA GLN A 120 11.42 5.44 8.93
C GLN A 120 10.24 5.01 9.80
N LEU A 121 9.88 5.83 10.78
CA LEU A 121 8.79 5.54 11.72
C LEU A 121 7.41 5.64 11.04
N VAL A 122 7.20 6.67 10.22
CA VAL A 122 5.95 6.83 9.46
C VAL A 122 5.78 5.69 8.48
N LEU A 123 6.78 5.35 7.65
CA LEU A 123 6.60 4.28 6.65
C LEU A 123 6.36 2.91 7.31
N VAL A 124 7.04 2.59 8.41
CA VAL A 124 6.74 1.38 9.19
C VAL A 124 5.34 1.46 9.79
N GLY A 125 4.97 2.60 10.38
CA GLY A 125 3.66 2.82 10.98
C GLY A 125 2.50 2.68 9.98
N LEU A 126 2.65 3.25 8.78
CA LEU A 126 1.68 3.12 7.69
C LEU A 126 1.47 1.65 7.28
N THR A 127 2.57 0.90 7.12
CA THR A 127 2.47 -0.54 6.87
C THR A 127 1.79 -1.27 8.02
N MET A 128 2.10 -0.94 9.27
CA MET A 128 1.50 -1.59 10.44
C MET A 128 0.01 -1.28 10.56
N VAL A 129 -0.41 -0.05 10.29
CA VAL A 129 -1.82 0.36 10.27
C VAL A 129 -2.58 -0.42 9.20
N TRP A 130 -2.03 -0.47 7.98
CA TRP A 130 -2.62 -1.24 6.88
C TRP A 130 -2.69 -2.74 7.21
N ALA A 131 -1.59 -3.35 7.65
CA ALA A 131 -1.52 -4.79 7.96
C ALA A 131 -2.46 -5.18 9.09
N THR A 132 -2.55 -4.37 10.15
CA THR A 132 -3.47 -4.61 11.28
C THR A 132 -4.92 -4.52 10.81
N ARG A 133 -5.25 -3.51 10.01
CA ARG A 133 -6.61 -3.31 9.48
C ARG A 133 -7.02 -4.46 8.55
N LEU A 134 -6.17 -4.79 7.58
CA LEU A 134 -6.45 -5.84 6.59
C LEU A 134 -6.50 -7.22 7.27
N GLY A 135 -5.56 -7.49 8.19
CA GLY A 135 -5.53 -8.72 8.97
C GLY A 135 -6.77 -8.91 9.83
N SER A 136 -7.19 -7.87 10.55
CA SER A 136 -8.40 -7.91 11.38
C SER A 136 -9.66 -8.13 10.54
N TYR A 137 -9.73 -7.48 9.37
CA TYR A 137 -10.82 -7.65 8.43
C TYR A 137 -10.92 -9.08 7.88
N LEU A 138 -9.81 -9.64 7.40
CA LEU A 138 -9.76 -10.99 6.86
C LEU A 138 -10.02 -12.05 7.94
N PHE A 139 -9.45 -11.88 9.13
CA PHE A 139 -9.67 -12.79 10.25
C PHE A 139 -11.13 -12.79 10.71
N SER A 140 -11.74 -11.62 10.85
CA SER A 140 -13.18 -11.51 11.19
C SER A 140 -14.06 -12.19 10.14
N ARG A 141 -13.69 -12.11 8.86
CA ARG A 141 -14.39 -12.81 7.76
C ARG A 141 -14.27 -14.33 7.88
N VAL A 142 -13.05 -14.85 8.03
CA VAL A 142 -12.81 -16.29 8.15
C VAL A 142 -13.57 -16.87 9.35
N MET A 143 -13.59 -16.16 10.49
CA MET A 143 -14.37 -16.59 11.66
C MET A 143 -15.88 -16.58 11.40
N SER A 144 -16.37 -15.71 10.52
CA SER A 144 -17.80 -15.61 10.19
C SER A 144 -18.26 -16.63 9.14
N ASP A 145 -17.42 -16.94 8.16
CA ASP A 145 -17.74 -17.86 7.05
C ASP A 145 -17.24 -19.30 7.29
N GLY A 146 -16.45 -19.51 8.34
CA GLY A 146 -16.00 -20.81 8.85
C GLY A 146 -14.87 -21.49 8.05
N HIS A 147 -14.68 -21.12 6.78
CA HIS A 147 -13.60 -21.61 5.93
C HIS A 147 -13.33 -20.62 4.80
N ASP A 148 -12.17 -20.72 4.16
CA ASP A 148 -11.83 -19.94 2.97
C ASP A 148 -11.66 -20.83 1.74
N SER A 149 -12.57 -20.65 0.77
CA SER A 149 -12.63 -21.43 -0.48
C SER A 149 -11.32 -21.45 -1.30
N ARG A 150 -10.39 -20.52 -1.04
CA ARG A 150 -9.04 -20.52 -1.66
C ARG A 150 -8.24 -21.77 -1.28
N PHE A 151 -8.48 -22.35 -0.09
CA PHE A 151 -7.69 -23.45 0.45
C PHE A 151 -8.31 -24.84 0.29
N ASP A 152 -9.56 -24.94 -0.17
CA ASP A 152 -10.31 -26.20 -0.29
C ASP A 152 -9.56 -27.31 -1.03
N LYS A 153 -8.81 -26.96 -2.08
CA LYS A 153 -8.11 -27.94 -2.95
C LYS A 153 -6.67 -28.24 -2.51
N ILE A 154 -6.17 -27.50 -1.51
CA ILE A 154 -4.75 -27.53 -1.12
C ILE A 154 -4.51 -27.92 0.35
N ARG A 155 -5.46 -27.70 1.27
CA ARG A 155 -5.27 -27.97 2.71
C ARG A 155 -4.95 -29.43 3.05
N ASP A 156 -5.46 -30.37 2.24
CA ASP A 156 -5.19 -31.81 2.41
C ASP A 156 -3.83 -32.26 1.84
N LYS A 157 -3.09 -31.36 1.20
CA LYS A 157 -1.80 -31.66 0.56
C LYS A 157 -0.69 -30.93 1.31
N PRO A 158 -0.03 -31.57 2.31
CA PRO A 158 0.80 -30.86 3.29
C PRO A 158 1.92 -30.03 2.67
N VAL A 159 2.60 -30.56 1.63
CA VAL A 159 3.67 -29.82 0.93
C VAL A 159 3.13 -28.61 0.18
N ARG A 160 1.99 -28.75 -0.51
CA ARG A 160 1.38 -27.63 -1.24
C ARG A 160 0.82 -26.59 -0.27
N PHE A 161 0.26 -27.03 0.86
CA PHE A 161 -0.24 -26.12 1.88
C PHE A 161 0.91 -25.40 2.59
N ALA A 162 2.01 -26.07 2.94
CA ALA A 162 3.19 -25.40 3.46
C ALA A 162 3.77 -24.37 2.47
N SER A 163 3.73 -24.66 1.16
CA SER A 163 4.26 -23.73 0.15
C SER A 163 3.53 -22.40 0.08
N VAL A 164 2.22 -22.32 0.42
CA VAL A 164 1.50 -21.04 0.40
C VAL A 164 1.97 -20.10 1.50
N PHE A 165 2.34 -20.64 2.68
CA PHE A 165 2.96 -19.85 3.75
C PHE A 165 4.35 -19.35 3.32
N MET A 166 5.13 -20.16 2.61
CA MET A 166 6.44 -19.73 2.10
C MET A 166 6.31 -18.63 1.03
N ILE A 167 5.32 -18.73 0.15
CA ILE A 167 4.99 -17.66 -0.82
C ILE A 167 4.56 -16.39 -0.08
N GLN A 168 3.86 -16.50 1.04
CA GLN A 168 3.47 -15.36 1.87
C GLN A 168 4.70 -14.61 2.44
N ALA A 169 5.80 -15.30 2.75
CA ALA A 169 7.04 -14.65 3.16
C ALA A 169 7.63 -13.76 2.05
N ILE A 170 7.57 -14.21 0.79
CA ILE A 170 7.95 -13.42 -0.39
C ILE A 170 7.01 -12.21 -0.52
N TRP A 171 5.71 -12.44 -0.34
CA TRP A 171 4.68 -11.42 -0.43
C TRP A 171 4.79 -10.36 0.67
N VAL A 172 5.37 -10.66 1.83
CA VAL A 172 5.69 -9.65 2.83
C VAL A 172 6.98 -8.92 2.47
N THR A 173 8.00 -9.65 2.01
CA THR A 173 9.35 -9.11 1.82
C THR A 173 9.43 -8.12 0.65
N ILE A 174 8.81 -8.43 -0.51
CA ILE A 174 8.92 -7.59 -1.71
C ILE A 174 8.24 -6.22 -1.54
N PRO A 175 6.96 -6.14 -1.09
CA PRO A 175 6.33 -4.85 -0.83
C PRO A 175 7.04 -4.02 0.25
N MET A 176 7.69 -4.68 1.21
CA MET A 176 8.46 -4.04 2.28
C MET A 176 9.83 -3.49 1.83
N LEU A 177 10.33 -3.81 0.63
CA LEU A 177 11.66 -3.37 0.19
C LEU A 177 11.93 -1.85 0.36
N PRO A 178 11.03 -0.91 0.03
CA PRO A 178 11.26 0.51 0.24
C PRO A 178 11.41 0.86 1.74
N VAL A 179 10.59 0.24 2.59
CA VAL A 179 10.63 0.44 4.05
C VAL A 179 11.93 -0.10 4.64
N LEU A 180 12.35 -1.30 4.21
CA LEU A 180 13.57 -1.95 4.67
C LEU A 180 14.83 -1.23 4.18
N ALA A 181 14.83 -0.73 2.93
CA ALA A 181 15.92 0.05 2.38
C ALA A 181 16.10 1.37 3.13
N LEU A 182 15.00 2.05 3.46
CA LEU A 182 15.06 3.25 4.29
C LEU A 182 15.53 2.92 5.72
N GLY A 183 15.07 1.80 6.29
CA GLY A 183 15.45 1.32 7.62
C GLY A 183 16.94 0.97 7.77
N ALA A 184 17.64 0.72 6.65
CA ALA A 184 19.07 0.44 6.60
C ALA A 184 19.96 1.66 6.87
N LEU A 185 19.39 2.88 6.77
CA LEU A 185 20.14 4.11 6.94
C LEU A 185 20.24 4.52 8.41
N PRO A 186 21.40 5.04 8.85
CA PRO A 186 21.53 5.70 10.14
C PRO A 186 20.60 6.92 10.21
N ALA A 187 19.96 7.12 11.36
CA ALA A 187 19.07 8.27 11.58
C ALA A 187 19.81 9.60 11.40
N ALA A 188 21.09 9.67 11.82
CA ALA A 188 21.94 10.83 11.65
C ALA A 188 22.08 11.25 10.17
N THR A 189 22.34 10.30 9.26
CA THR A 189 22.45 10.57 7.81
C THR A 189 21.16 11.17 7.24
N LEU A 190 20.00 10.73 7.72
CA LEU A 190 18.70 11.26 7.29
C LEU A 190 18.37 12.62 7.92
N ALA A 191 18.86 12.89 9.13
CA ALA A 191 18.56 14.11 9.87
C ALA A 191 19.42 15.31 9.44
N THR A 192 20.69 15.08 9.10
CA THR A 192 21.64 16.16 8.76
C THR A 192 21.66 16.47 7.28
N ALA A 193 21.36 15.49 6.42
CA ALA A 193 21.63 15.60 5.00
C ALA A 193 20.41 15.93 4.13
N LEU A 194 19.22 16.08 4.74
CA LEU A 194 17.96 16.26 4.04
C LEU A 194 17.12 17.38 4.66
N PRO A 195 16.31 18.09 3.85
CA PRO A 195 15.24 18.94 4.38
C PRO A 195 14.28 18.15 5.27
N SER A 196 13.63 18.86 6.19
CA SER A 196 12.64 18.29 7.11
C SER A 196 11.54 17.51 6.37
N VAL A 197 11.05 18.06 5.26
CA VAL A 197 10.02 17.47 4.38
C VAL A 197 10.42 17.67 2.91
N LEU A 198 10.27 16.62 2.10
CA LEU A 198 10.44 16.63 0.65
C LEU A 198 9.09 16.65 -0.05
N ALA A 199 9.03 17.16 -1.28
CA ALA A 199 7.84 17.06 -2.13
C ALA A 199 7.39 15.60 -2.35
N THR A 200 8.34 14.68 -2.43
CA THR A 200 8.07 13.23 -2.52
C THR A 200 7.45 12.67 -1.25
N ASP A 201 7.74 13.24 -0.08
CA ASP A 201 7.08 12.84 1.17
C ASP A 201 5.60 13.23 1.10
N VAL A 202 5.31 14.49 0.73
CA VAL A 202 3.93 14.97 0.61
C VAL A 202 3.14 14.17 -0.43
N LEU A 203 3.72 13.98 -1.61
CA LEU A 203 3.09 13.21 -2.69
C LEU A 203 2.85 11.75 -2.29
N GLY A 204 3.88 11.08 -1.78
CA GLY A 204 3.80 9.67 -1.42
C GLY A 204 2.83 9.40 -0.27
N LEU A 205 2.86 10.23 0.78
CA LEU A 205 1.92 10.14 1.90
C LEU A 205 0.48 10.47 1.48
N SER A 206 0.28 11.41 0.57
CA SER A 206 -1.05 11.73 0.03
C SER A 206 -1.62 10.58 -0.79
N ILE A 207 -0.80 9.98 -1.66
CA ILE A 207 -1.19 8.79 -2.44
C ILE A 207 -1.51 7.62 -1.50
N TRP A 208 -0.72 7.42 -0.45
CA TRP A 208 -0.99 6.38 0.55
C TRP A 208 -2.33 6.62 1.25
N GLY A 209 -2.59 7.85 1.73
CA GLY A 209 -3.83 8.20 2.41
C GLY A 209 -5.07 7.99 1.53
N MET A 210 -4.97 8.37 0.26
CA MET A 210 -6.02 8.10 -0.72
C MET A 210 -6.20 6.60 -0.96
N GLY A 211 -5.11 5.84 -1.12
CA GLY A 211 -5.17 4.39 -1.27
C GLY A 211 -5.84 3.69 -0.09
N PHE A 212 -5.47 4.08 1.13
CA PHE A 212 -6.07 3.58 2.36
C PHE A 212 -7.56 3.88 2.43
N PHE A 213 -7.98 5.09 2.05
CA PHE A 213 -9.39 5.46 1.95
C PHE A 213 -10.16 4.56 0.97
N PHE A 214 -9.65 4.38 -0.25
CA PHE A 214 -10.29 3.51 -1.26
C PHE A 214 -10.44 2.08 -0.77
N GLU A 215 -9.39 1.51 -0.15
CA GLU A 215 -9.44 0.14 0.39
C GLU A 215 -10.43 0.03 1.55
N ALA A 216 -10.33 0.91 2.55
CA ALA A 216 -11.16 0.87 3.74
C ALA A 216 -12.65 1.02 3.42
N VAL A 217 -13.00 1.99 2.58
CA VAL A 217 -14.40 2.25 2.20
C VAL A 217 -14.94 1.14 1.30
N ALA A 218 -14.16 0.61 0.36
CA ALA A 218 -14.60 -0.46 -0.53
C ALA A 218 -14.95 -1.73 0.25
N ASP A 219 -14.09 -2.12 1.20
CA ASP A 219 -14.34 -3.29 2.05
C ASP A 219 -15.51 -3.09 3.02
N TYR A 220 -15.67 -1.87 3.56
CA TYR A 220 -16.84 -1.54 4.37
C TYR A 220 -18.13 -1.67 3.54
N GLN A 221 -18.17 -1.07 2.34
CA GLN A 221 -19.32 -1.17 1.43
C GLN A 221 -19.62 -2.63 1.08
N LYS A 222 -18.59 -3.42 0.76
CA LYS A 222 -18.73 -4.85 0.46
C LYS A 222 -19.29 -5.63 1.65
N SER A 223 -18.78 -5.38 2.85
CA SER A 223 -19.22 -6.06 4.08
C SER A 223 -20.65 -5.72 4.45
N GLN A 224 -21.04 -4.46 4.32
CA GLN A 224 -22.41 -4.03 4.55
C GLN A 224 -23.34 -4.67 3.54
N TRP A 225 -22.99 -4.64 2.25
CA TRP A 225 -23.77 -5.30 1.20
C TRP A 225 -23.99 -6.79 1.48
N VAL A 226 -22.94 -7.53 1.86
CA VAL A 226 -23.08 -8.96 2.22
C VAL A 226 -24.01 -9.15 3.42
N LYS A 227 -23.89 -8.32 4.46
CA LYS A 227 -24.75 -8.39 5.65
C LYS A 227 -26.21 -8.08 5.33
N GLN A 228 -26.47 -7.04 4.53
CA GLN A 228 -27.80 -6.66 4.08
C GLN A 228 -28.45 -7.77 3.24
N LYS A 229 -27.67 -8.40 2.36
CA LYS A 229 -28.10 -9.58 1.59
C LYS A 229 -28.50 -10.76 2.48
N LYS A 230 -27.69 -11.06 3.50
CA LYS A 230 -28.01 -12.13 4.48
C LYS A 230 -29.30 -11.84 5.26
N ARG A 231 -29.61 -10.56 5.52
CA ARG A 231 -30.86 -10.11 6.14
C ARG A 231 -32.04 -9.98 5.16
N LYS A 232 -31.84 -10.30 3.87
CA LYS A 232 -32.86 -10.17 2.81
C LYS A 232 -33.37 -8.73 2.64
N GLU A 233 -32.53 -7.73 2.88
CA GLU A 233 -32.86 -6.31 2.69
C GLU A 233 -32.75 -5.87 1.22
N HIS A 234 -32.09 -6.68 0.38
CA HIS A 234 -32.03 -6.48 -1.05
C HIS A 234 -31.81 -7.81 -1.78
N ASP A 235 -32.23 -7.85 -3.04
CA ASP A 235 -32.07 -9.01 -3.93
C ASP A 235 -30.97 -8.83 -4.98
N GLU A 236 -30.15 -7.77 -4.86
CA GLU A 236 -29.02 -7.54 -5.76
C GLU A 236 -28.07 -8.74 -5.83
N ASP A 237 -27.75 -9.20 -7.04
CA ASP A 237 -26.91 -10.39 -7.26
C ASP A 237 -25.41 -10.11 -7.14
N PHE A 238 -24.99 -8.90 -7.50
CA PHE A 238 -23.61 -8.43 -7.46
C PHE A 238 -23.58 -6.94 -7.10
N LEU A 239 -22.50 -6.51 -6.44
CA LEU A 239 -22.35 -5.15 -5.94
C LEU A 239 -21.91 -4.20 -7.06
N THR A 240 -22.78 -3.26 -7.43
CA THR A 240 -22.54 -2.27 -8.49
C THR A 240 -22.57 -0.81 -8.03
N ARG A 241 -22.97 -0.57 -6.78
CA ARG A 241 -23.14 0.77 -6.18
C ARG A 241 -21.93 1.21 -5.35
N GLY A 242 -21.88 2.50 -5.02
CA GLY A 242 -20.76 3.08 -4.25
C GLY A 242 -19.46 3.08 -5.07
N LEU A 243 -18.32 2.74 -4.45
CA LEU A 243 -17.03 2.68 -5.14
C LEU A 243 -17.01 1.64 -6.27
N PHE A 244 -17.85 0.61 -6.20
CA PHE A 244 -17.98 -0.42 -7.22
C PHE A 244 -18.67 0.06 -8.51
N SER A 245 -19.27 1.26 -8.50
CA SER A 245 -19.77 1.93 -9.72
C SER A 245 -18.67 2.69 -10.46
N VAL A 246 -17.59 3.03 -9.74
CA VAL A 246 -16.47 3.84 -10.23
C VAL A 246 -15.34 2.95 -10.77
N SER A 247 -15.09 1.82 -10.10
CA SER A 247 -14.13 0.79 -10.50
C SER A 247 -14.62 -0.58 -10.03
N ARG A 248 -14.37 -1.66 -10.77
CA ARG A 248 -14.81 -3.02 -10.38
C ARG A 248 -14.04 -3.55 -9.16
N PHE A 249 -12.79 -3.13 -8.98
CA PHE A 249 -11.93 -3.56 -7.88
C PHE A 249 -11.28 -2.38 -7.15
N PRO A 250 -12.08 -1.54 -6.45
CA PRO A 250 -11.56 -0.32 -5.82
C PRO A 250 -10.60 -0.61 -4.65
N HIS A 251 -10.79 -1.73 -3.94
CA HIS A 251 -9.89 -2.16 -2.86
C HIS A 251 -8.49 -2.51 -3.36
N TYR A 252 -8.40 -3.19 -4.51
CA TYR A 252 -7.12 -3.50 -5.16
C TYR A 252 -6.42 -2.25 -5.70
N PHE A 253 -7.16 -1.26 -6.20
CA PHE A 253 -6.58 0.04 -6.53
C PHE A 253 -6.01 0.73 -5.28
N GLY A 254 -6.72 0.64 -4.15
CA GLY A 254 -6.26 1.12 -2.85
C GLY A 254 -4.93 0.51 -2.41
N GLU A 255 -4.83 -0.82 -2.46
CA GLU A 255 -3.61 -1.56 -2.11
C GLU A 255 -2.40 -1.13 -2.95
N ILE A 256 -2.55 -1.12 -4.28
CA ILE A 256 -1.48 -0.71 -5.21
C ILE A 256 -1.07 0.75 -4.96
N SER A 257 -2.04 1.63 -4.69
CA SER A 257 -1.79 3.04 -4.39
C SER A 257 -0.99 3.19 -3.10
N MET A 258 -1.32 2.45 -2.04
CA MET A 258 -0.56 2.48 -0.79
C MET A 258 0.90 2.08 -0.97
N TRP A 259 1.17 0.95 -1.65
CA TRP A 259 2.53 0.53 -1.93
C TRP A 259 3.28 1.51 -2.84
N THR A 260 2.57 2.15 -3.77
CA THR A 260 3.11 3.22 -4.62
C THR A 260 3.49 4.45 -3.79
N GLY A 261 2.65 4.87 -2.84
CA GLY A 261 2.92 5.99 -1.95
C GLY A 261 4.15 5.77 -1.05
N ILE A 262 4.28 4.55 -0.49
CA ILE A 262 5.46 4.13 0.26
C ILE A 262 6.71 4.16 -0.62
N ALA A 263 6.63 3.63 -1.85
CA ALA A 263 7.73 3.60 -2.79
C ALA A 263 8.18 5.01 -3.22
N ILE A 264 7.25 5.93 -3.50
CA ILE A 264 7.57 7.33 -3.87
C ILE A 264 8.28 8.05 -2.72
N THR A 265 7.76 7.90 -1.50
CA THR A 265 8.35 8.51 -0.30
C THR A 265 9.79 8.01 -0.09
N ALA A 266 9.99 6.69 -0.11
CA ALA A 266 11.29 6.08 0.08
C ALA A 266 12.27 6.41 -1.07
N ALA A 267 11.84 6.32 -2.33
CA ALA A 267 12.68 6.59 -3.50
C ALA A 267 13.17 8.05 -3.52
N GLY A 268 12.31 9.01 -3.16
CA GLY A 268 12.68 10.42 -3.11
C GLY A 268 13.76 10.76 -2.09
N VAL A 269 13.82 10.00 -1.00
CA VAL A 269 14.87 10.07 0.02
C VAL A 269 16.12 9.34 -0.44
N LEU A 270 15.97 8.10 -0.92
CA LEU A 270 17.08 7.26 -1.33
C LEU A 270 17.85 7.88 -2.50
N ALA A 271 17.19 8.54 -3.44
CA ALA A 271 17.81 9.19 -4.61
C ALA A 271 18.77 10.36 -4.26
N ARG A 272 18.86 10.78 -3.00
CA ARG A 272 19.65 11.96 -2.61
C ARG A 272 21.12 11.63 -2.47
N LYS A 273 22.01 12.48 -3.00
CA LYS A 273 23.46 12.25 -3.01
C LYS A 273 24.05 11.85 -1.63
N PRO A 274 23.74 12.54 -0.52
CA PRO A 274 24.31 12.17 0.78
C PRO A 274 23.83 10.79 1.26
N VAL A 275 22.59 10.44 0.93
CA VAL A 275 22.02 9.12 1.24
C VAL A 275 22.70 8.04 0.41
N GLN A 276 22.92 8.27 -0.88
CA GLN A 276 23.66 7.36 -1.75
C GLN A 276 25.09 7.11 -1.26
N LEU A 277 25.79 8.16 -0.83
CA LEU A 277 27.12 8.03 -0.22
C LEU A 277 27.08 7.18 1.05
N GLY A 278 26.09 7.38 1.92
CA GLY A 278 25.86 6.55 3.11
C GLY A 278 25.53 5.08 2.79
N LEU A 279 25.02 4.81 1.59
CA LEU A 279 24.78 3.46 1.08
C LEU A 279 26.00 2.85 0.37
N GLY A 280 27.10 3.60 0.22
CA GLY A 280 28.31 3.18 -0.45
C GLY A 280 28.31 3.41 -1.97
N TRP A 281 27.40 4.26 -2.49
CA TRP A 281 27.30 4.58 -3.91
C TRP A 281 27.77 6.02 -4.18
N THR A 282 28.60 6.19 -5.21
CA THR A 282 29.14 7.50 -5.62
C THR A 282 28.57 8.01 -6.94
N GLY A 283 27.94 7.13 -7.74
CA GLY A 283 27.46 7.44 -9.09
C GLY A 283 25.94 7.33 -9.28
N PRO A 284 25.43 7.69 -10.47
CA PRO A 284 23.99 7.67 -10.79
C PRO A 284 23.38 6.27 -10.74
N MET A 285 24.20 5.22 -10.87
CA MET A 285 23.76 3.83 -10.76
C MET A 285 23.14 3.49 -9.40
N GLY A 286 23.60 4.13 -8.31
CA GLY A 286 23.00 3.92 -6.99
C GLY A 286 21.58 4.47 -6.91
N ILE A 287 21.34 5.63 -7.53
CA ILE A 287 20.00 6.24 -7.63
C ILE A 287 19.08 5.32 -8.43
N LEU A 288 19.54 4.82 -9.59
CA LEU A 288 18.78 3.89 -10.41
C LEU A 288 18.45 2.60 -9.64
N ALA A 289 19.44 1.98 -9.00
CA ALA A 289 19.27 0.74 -8.26
C ALA A 289 18.29 0.89 -7.08
N THR A 290 18.43 1.95 -6.28
CA THR A 290 17.54 2.19 -5.13
C THR A 290 16.13 2.60 -5.54
N THR A 291 15.98 3.36 -6.63
CA THR A 291 14.67 3.73 -7.18
C THR A 291 13.97 2.50 -7.78
N ALA A 292 14.70 1.67 -8.54
CA ALA A 292 14.17 0.41 -9.07
C ALA A 292 13.75 -0.54 -7.94
N LEU A 293 14.55 -0.66 -6.88
CA LEU A 293 14.23 -1.44 -5.69
C LEU A 293 12.93 -0.96 -5.02
N CYS A 294 12.72 0.35 -4.94
CA CYS A 294 11.45 0.89 -4.43
C CYS A 294 10.27 0.56 -5.35
N GLY A 295 10.48 0.65 -6.67
CA GLY A 295 9.48 0.34 -7.69
C GLY A 295 9.03 -1.13 -7.70
N LEU A 296 9.86 -2.07 -7.22
CA LEU A 296 9.48 -3.48 -7.09
C LEU A 296 8.26 -3.68 -6.19
N SER A 297 8.06 -2.83 -5.17
CA SER A 297 6.93 -2.94 -4.24
C SER A 297 5.57 -2.78 -4.93
N PRO A 298 5.24 -1.62 -5.54
CA PRO A 298 3.97 -1.45 -6.25
C PRO A 298 3.86 -2.33 -7.50
N LEU A 299 4.95 -2.62 -8.21
CA LEU A 299 4.92 -3.52 -9.37
C LEU A 299 4.54 -4.94 -8.97
N PHE A 300 5.07 -5.42 -7.86
CA PHE A 300 4.74 -6.75 -7.34
C PHE A 300 3.28 -6.83 -6.87
N SER A 301 2.80 -5.84 -6.09
CA SER A 301 1.40 -5.79 -5.68
C SER A 301 0.47 -5.73 -6.90
N TRP A 302 0.77 -4.87 -7.88
CA TRP A 302 0.03 -4.82 -9.14
C TRP A 302 0.02 -6.16 -9.87
N PHE A 303 1.17 -6.80 -10.04
CA PHE A 303 1.26 -8.07 -10.75
C PHE A 303 0.45 -9.16 -10.05
N VAL A 304 0.64 -9.34 -8.75
CA VAL A 304 -0.02 -10.42 -8.00
C VAL A 304 -1.53 -10.22 -8.00
N VAL A 305 -1.99 -9.00 -7.77
CA VAL A 305 -3.42 -8.67 -7.72
C VAL A 305 -4.08 -8.77 -9.10
N THR A 306 -3.42 -8.30 -10.16
CA THR A 306 -4.04 -8.28 -11.50
C THR A 306 -3.87 -9.59 -12.28
N ARG A 307 -2.84 -10.39 -11.99
CA ARG A 307 -2.48 -11.58 -12.79
C ARG A 307 -2.54 -12.90 -12.05
N VAL A 308 -2.42 -12.92 -10.71
CA VAL A 308 -2.27 -14.17 -9.96
C VAL A 308 -3.50 -14.48 -9.10
N SER A 309 -3.79 -13.68 -8.09
CA SER A 309 -4.68 -14.06 -6.99
C SER A 309 -5.90 -13.14 -6.81
N GLY A 310 -5.80 -11.86 -7.17
CA GLY A 310 -6.84 -10.88 -6.87
C GLY A 310 -8.00 -10.91 -7.87
N ILE A 311 -7.80 -10.24 -9.00
CA ILE A 311 -8.82 -10.03 -10.04
C ILE A 311 -9.14 -11.32 -10.80
N PRO A 312 -8.15 -12.13 -11.27
CA PRO A 312 -8.47 -13.30 -12.10
C PRO A 312 -9.33 -14.33 -11.37
N LEU A 313 -9.03 -14.60 -10.08
CA LEU A 313 -9.82 -15.53 -9.28
C LEU A 313 -11.24 -15.02 -9.05
N SER A 314 -11.38 -13.75 -8.69
CA SER A 314 -12.70 -13.15 -8.46
C SER A 314 -13.52 -13.12 -9.75
N GLN A 315 -12.93 -12.62 -10.83
CA GLN A 315 -13.61 -12.46 -12.11
C GLN A 315 -14.01 -13.80 -12.73
N LYS A 316 -13.18 -14.84 -12.62
CA LYS A 316 -13.55 -16.18 -13.06
C LYS A 316 -14.82 -16.68 -12.39
N LYS A 317 -14.94 -16.48 -11.07
CA LYS A 317 -16.15 -16.85 -10.32
C LYS A 317 -17.39 -16.05 -10.77
N TYR A 318 -17.26 -14.74 -10.99
CA TYR A 318 -18.36 -13.93 -11.51
C TYR A 318 -18.75 -14.32 -12.94
N ASP A 319 -17.78 -14.61 -13.80
CA ASP A 319 -18.01 -15.00 -15.19
C ASP A 319 -18.68 -16.38 -15.29
N GLU A 320 -18.27 -17.35 -14.47
CA GLU A 320 -18.91 -18.68 -14.38
C GLU A 320 -20.39 -18.57 -13.98
N ARG A 321 -20.72 -17.63 -13.10
CA ARG A 321 -22.07 -17.48 -12.54
C ARG A 321 -22.98 -16.57 -13.36
N TYR A 322 -22.46 -15.43 -13.81
CA TYR A 322 -23.26 -14.35 -14.41
C TYR A 322 -22.84 -14.02 -15.84
N GLY A 323 -21.84 -14.70 -16.41
CA GLY A 323 -21.27 -14.37 -17.72
C GLY A 323 -22.27 -14.38 -18.87
N LYS A 324 -23.37 -15.13 -18.77
CA LYS A 324 -24.45 -15.16 -19.78
C LYS A 324 -25.50 -14.04 -19.61
N ARG A 325 -25.49 -13.31 -18.50
CA ARG A 325 -26.49 -12.27 -18.22
C ARG A 325 -26.09 -10.93 -18.85
N LYS A 326 -27.07 -10.27 -19.48
CA LYS A 326 -26.85 -8.99 -20.18
C LYS A 326 -26.51 -7.84 -19.24
N ASP A 327 -27.10 -7.80 -18.04
CA ASP A 327 -26.85 -6.78 -17.02
C ASP A 327 -25.41 -6.83 -16.49
N TYR A 328 -24.90 -8.03 -16.22
CA TYR A 328 -23.51 -8.24 -15.81
C TYR A 328 -22.51 -7.85 -16.91
N GLN A 329 -22.77 -8.25 -18.16
CA GLN A 329 -21.93 -7.87 -19.31
C GLN A 329 -21.90 -6.35 -19.49
N LYS A 330 -23.05 -5.68 -19.39
CA LYS A 330 -23.16 -4.22 -19.46
C LYS A 330 -22.37 -3.53 -18.34
N TRP A 331 -22.56 -3.96 -17.10
CA TRP A 331 -21.80 -3.41 -15.98
C TRP A 331 -20.28 -3.60 -16.17
N ARG A 332 -19.85 -4.75 -16.69
CA ARG A 332 -18.45 -5.07 -16.95
C ARG A 332 -17.82 -4.20 -18.04
N SER A 333 -18.57 -3.85 -19.09
CA SER A 333 -18.07 -2.96 -20.16
C SER A 333 -18.06 -1.49 -19.74
N GLU A 334 -19.03 -1.05 -18.94
CA GLU A 334 -19.18 0.33 -18.52
C GLU A 334 -18.33 0.70 -17.29
N THR A 335 -17.83 -0.30 -16.55
CA THR A 335 -17.07 -0.08 -15.30
C THR A 335 -15.60 -0.48 -15.47
N PRO A 336 -14.66 0.48 -15.39
CA PRO A 336 -13.22 0.20 -15.44
C PRO A 336 -12.81 -0.85 -14.42
N GLN A 337 -11.79 -1.64 -14.76
CA GLN A 337 -11.33 -2.74 -13.89
C GLN A 337 -10.68 -2.24 -12.60
N LEU A 338 -9.75 -1.27 -12.71
CA LEU A 338 -8.89 -0.86 -11.61
C LEU A 338 -8.89 0.66 -11.41
N ILE A 339 -8.51 1.43 -12.44
CA ILE A 339 -8.41 2.89 -12.36
C ILE A 339 -9.81 3.51 -12.25
N PRO A 340 -10.11 4.27 -11.18
CA PRO A 340 -11.41 4.92 -11.00
C PRO A 340 -11.76 5.88 -12.16
N LYS A 341 -13.04 5.90 -12.58
CA LYS A 341 -13.56 6.87 -13.58
C LYS A 341 -13.22 8.33 -13.28
N LEU A 342 -13.20 8.70 -11.99
CA LEU A 342 -12.83 10.05 -11.54
C LEU A 342 -11.40 10.42 -11.98
N CYS A 343 -10.44 9.52 -11.82
CA CYS A 343 -9.07 9.74 -12.29
C CYS A 343 -9.04 9.92 -13.82
N LEU A 344 -9.79 9.10 -14.56
CA LEU A 344 -9.84 9.18 -16.04
C LEU A 344 -10.41 10.52 -16.52
N SER A 345 -11.43 11.06 -15.84
CA SER A 345 -12.00 12.37 -16.18
C SER A 345 -11.04 13.53 -15.92
N VAL A 346 -10.24 13.45 -14.85
CA VAL A 346 -9.21 14.46 -14.54
C VAL A 346 -8.10 14.40 -15.59
N PHE A 347 -7.59 13.21 -15.94
CA PHE A 347 -6.57 13.07 -16.97
C PHE A 347 -7.05 13.47 -18.36
N ALA A 348 -8.31 13.20 -18.71
CA ALA A 348 -8.90 13.64 -19.98
C ALA A 348 -9.05 15.16 -20.08
N ASN A 349 -9.18 15.86 -18.94
CA ASN A 349 -9.29 17.32 -18.89
C ASN A 349 -7.92 18.04 -18.79
N ILE A 350 -6.83 17.33 -18.51
CA ILE A 350 -5.46 17.86 -18.62
C ILE A 350 -5.05 17.82 -20.10
N ARG A 351 -5.50 18.80 -20.89
CA ARG A 351 -4.93 19.06 -22.21
C ARG A 351 -3.55 19.73 -22.04
N PRO A 352 -2.49 19.30 -22.75
CA PRO A 352 -1.23 20.02 -22.74
C PRO A 352 -1.42 21.40 -23.37
N THR A 353 -1.32 22.46 -22.58
CA THR A 353 -1.16 23.82 -23.07
C THR A 353 0.31 24.07 -23.38
N THR A 354 0.82 23.46 -24.44
CA THR A 354 2.10 23.91 -25.04
C THR A 354 2.02 23.72 -26.55
N SER A 355 1.83 24.85 -27.24
CA SER A 355 2.34 25.07 -28.58
C SER A 355 3.87 25.07 -28.48
N SER A 356 4.49 23.93 -28.76
CA SER A 356 5.86 23.84 -29.24
C SER A 356 6.02 22.45 -29.82
N SER A 357 6.17 22.39 -31.14
CA SER A 357 6.73 21.25 -31.83
C SER A 357 8.09 20.94 -31.20
N ASP A 358 8.18 19.86 -30.42
CA ASP A 358 9.35 18.97 -30.25
C ASP A 358 9.17 18.06 -29.00
N ALA A 359 8.35 17.01 -29.17
CA ALA A 359 8.30 15.72 -28.44
C ALA A 359 8.07 15.66 -26.89
N PRO A 360 7.63 14.51 -26.31
CA PRO A 360 7.20 13.26 -26.94
C PRO A 360 5.76 12.82 -26.60
N LEU A 361 5.11 12.23 -27.60
CA LEU A 361 3.83 11.49 -27.56
C LEU A 361 3.86 10.18 -26.72
N CYS A 362 4.81 10.02 -25.79
CA CYS A 362 5.00 8.73 -25.11
C CYS A 362 4.06 8.50 -23.91
N VAL A 363 3.62 9.53 -23.19
CA VAL A 363 2.89 9.31 -21.93
C VAL A 363 1.42 8.91 -22.15
N ALA A 364 0.75 9.49 -23.16
CA ALA A 364 -0.66 9.21 -23.45
C ALA A 364 -0.85 7.78 -24.01
N THR A 365 0.10 7.33 -24.83
CA THR A 365 0.04 6.01 -25.48
C THR A 365 0.30 4.87 -24.49
N SER A 366 1.15 5.09 -23.47
CA SER A 366 1.42 4.10 -22.41
C SER A 366 0.20 3.82 -21.51
N VAL A 367 -0.61 4.84 -21.20
CA VAL A 367 -1.82 4.67 -20.39
C VAL A 367 -2.89 3.89 -21.17
N HIS A 368 -2.99 4.08 -22.49
CA HIS A 368 -3.91 3.34 -23.34
C HIS A 368 -3.48 1.87 -23.58
N TYR A 369 -2.18 1.58 -23.60
CA TYR A 369 -1.68 0.20 -23.76
C TYR A 369 -1.79 -0.64 -22.47
N ILE A 370 -1.58 -0.01 -21.31
CA ILE A 370 -1.81 -0.66 -20.00
C ILE A 370 -3.31 -0.97 -19.80
N TYR A 371 -4.19 -0.22 -20.45
CA TYR A 371 -5.65 -0.37 -20.38
C TYR A 371 -6.20 -1.64 -21.08
N ASN A 372 -5.53 -2.16 -22.12
CA ASN A 372 -6.06 -3.24 -22.98
C ASN A 372 -5.24 -4.55 -23.01
N ALA A 373 -4.14 -4.68 -22.26
CA ALA A 373 -3.32 -5.90 -22.21
C ALA A 373 -3.97 -7.02 -21.36
N GLY A 374 -5.16 -7.45 -21.79
CA GLY A 374 -5.98 -8.51 -21.21
C GLY A 374 -6.19 -9.70 -22.14
N THR A 375 -5.27 -9.96 -23.07
CA THR A 375 -5.08 -11.24 -23.79
C THR A 375 -3.88 -11.09 -24.73
N LEU A 376 -2.79 -11.81 -24.49
CA LEU A 376 -1.80 -12.09 -25.54
C LEU A 376 -2.39 -13.16 -26.45
N PRO A 377 -2.46 -12.98 -27.79
CA PRO A 377 -2.84 -14.06 -28.67
C PRO A 377 -1.73 -15.11 -28.67
N THR A 378 -2.02 -16.28 -28.10
CA THR A 378 -1.23 -17.50 -28.32
C THR A 378 -1.55 -18.02 -29.71
N LYS A 379 -0.80 -17.57 -30.72
CA LYS A 379 -0.46 -18.30 -31.96
C LYS A 379 0.47 -17.43 -32.81
N LEU A 380 1.72 -17.85 -32.90
CA LEU A 380 2.60 -17.46 -33.99
C LEU A 380 2.15 -18.26 -35.21
N GLU A 381 1.44 -17.61 -36.12
CA GLU A 381 1.20 -18.16 -37.45
C GLU A 381 1.75 -17.14 -38.45
N GLN A 382 2.88 -17.50 -39.07
CA GLN A 382 3.48 -16.79 -40.18
C GLN A 382 2.49 -16.78 -41.35
N SER A 383 2.09 -15.60 -41.83
CA SER A 383 1.81 -15.43 -43.26
C SER A 383 2.09 -14.00 -43.71
N GLU A 384 2.67 -13.93 -44.90
CA GLU A 384 3.33 -12.79 -45.50
C GLU A 384 2.36 -11.77 -46.12
N SER A 385 2.87 -10.55 -46.28
CA SER A 385 2.58 -9.61 -47.38
C SER A 385 1.15 -9.08 -47.53
N THR A 386 0.99 -7.75 -47.35
CA THR A 386 0.57 -6.84 -48.44
C THR A 386 0.51 -5.40 -47.93
N TRP A 387 1.39 -4.57 -48.48
CA TRP A 387 1.31 -3.11 -48.45
C TRP A 387 0.45 -2.66 -49.62
N TYR A 388 -0.53 -1.76 -49.41
CA TYR A 388 -0.88 -0.67 -50.35
C TYR A 388 -1.85 0.35 -49.72
N SER A 389 -1.39 1.62 -49.72
CA SER A 389 -2.10 2.83 -50.18
C SER A 389 -3.54 3.13 -49.71
N TRP A 390 -3.71 4.27 -49.02
CA TRP A 390 -4.81 5.20 -49.33
C TRP A 390 -4.45 6.68 -49.09
N LYS A 391 -4.84 7.52 -50.06
CA LYS A 391 -4.49 8.94 -50.32
C LYS A 391 -5.30 9.95 -49.48
N PRO A 392 -4.83 11.20 -49.30
CA PRO A 392 -5.64 12.31 -48.78
C PRO A 392 -6.52 12.95 -49.88
N PRO A 393 -7.66 13.58 -49.54
CA PRO A 393 -8.47 14.31 -50.51
C PRO A 393 -7.90 15.73 -50.81
N ALA A 394 -8.23 16.20 -52.02
CA ALA A 394 -7.67 17.35 -52.73
C ALA A 394 -8.24 18.73 -52.34
N ALA A 395 -7.50 19.77 -52.75
CA ALA A 395 -7.78 21.22 -52.70
C ALA A 395 -9.00 21.63 -53.59
N SER A 396 -9.61 22.82 -53.60
CA SER A 396 -9.32 24.27 -53.30
C SER A 396 -10.68 25.05 -53.50
N PRO A 397 -10.83 26.39 -53.74
CA PRO A 397 -9.98 27.60 -53.57
C PRO A 397 -10.74 28.83 -52.97
N TRP A 398 -10.08 30.02 -52.97
CA TRP A 398 -10.57 31.42 -52.81
C TRP A 398 -10.39 32.11 -51.44
N CYS A 399 -9.32 32.88 -51.27
CA CYS A 399 -9.31 34.34 -51.52
C CYS A 399 -7.94 34.95 -51.16
N CYS A 400 -7.33 35.64 -52.13
CA CYS A 400 -6.17 36.50 -51.96
C CYS A 400 -6.60 37.88 -51.45
N VAL A 401 -5.93 38.42 -50.43
CA VAL A 401 -5.48 39.82 -50.24
C VAL A 401 -4.37 39.70 -49.16
N GLY A 402 -3.13 40.18 -49.27
CA GLY A 402 -2.57 41.31 -50.00
C GLY A 402 -1.99 42.31 -48.99
N LEU A 403 -0.66 42.25 -48.81
CA LEU A 403 0.26 43.35 -48.41
C LEU A 403 0.05 44.11 -47.08
N SER A 404 1.07 44.09 -46.20
CA SER A 404 2.04 45.20 -46.03
C SER A 404 2.77 45.15 -44.69
N ASN A 405 4.09 45.34 -44.75
CA ASN A 405 4.97 45.70 -43.64
C ASN A 405 4.52 46.97 -42.92
N SER A 406 4.79 47.06 -41.61
CA SER A 406 5.50 48.20 -41.01
C SER A 406 5.94 47.90 -39.58
N ASN A 407 7.21 48.20 -39.30
CA ASN A 407 7.78 48.37 -37.97
C ASN A 407 7.13 49.57 -37.26
N THR A 408 7.01 49.52 -35.93
CA THR A 408 7.49 50.59 -35.03
C THR A 408 7.40 50.17 -33.56
N ASN A 409 8.47 50.47 -32.83
CA ASN A 409 8.53 50.52 -31.36
C ASN A 409 7.57 51.60 -30.83
N ASP A 410 7.11 51.48 -29.59
CA ASP A 410 7.42 52.49 -28.56
C ASP A 410 6.96 52.10 -27.13
N ASN A 411 7.75 52.61 -26.19
CA ASN A 411 7.71 52.47 -24.73
C ASN A 411 6.60 53.30 -24.06
N HIS A 412 6.18 52.84 -22.86
CA HIS A 412 5.91 53.58 -21.60
C HIS A 412 4.93 52.73 -20.76
N GLY A 413 5.01 52.57 -19.44
CA GLY A 413 5.72 53.24 -18.38
C GLY A 413 4.78 53.35 -17.17
N ASN A 414 5.21 52.83 -16.01
CA ASN A 414 4.81 53.17 -14.63
C ASN A 414 3.33 53.03 -14.17
N ASN A 415 3.11 52.28 -13.07
CA ASN A 415 2.94 52.93 -11.77
C ASN A 415 2.97 51.95 -10.58
N ASP A 416 3.47 52.52 -9.49
CA ASP A 416 3.98 51.94 -8.26
C ASP A 416 2.99 52.21 -7.10
N LYS A 417 3.06 51.37 -6.05
CA LYS A 417 2.81 51.65 -4.62
C LYS A 417 1.37 51.89 -4.12
N HIS A 418 0.96 51.09 -3.11
CA HIS A 418 0.84 51.62 -1.74
C HIS A 418 0.82 50.50 -0.67
N ASN A 419 1.68 50.70 0.34
CA ASN A 419 1.67 50.09 1.67
C ASN A 419 0.75 50.95 2.56
N ASP A 420 0.16 50.40 3.62
CA ASP A 420 0.23 50.95 4.99
C ASP A 420 -0.55 50.13 6.04
N ASN A 421 0.07 50.06 7.22
CA ASN A 421 -0.35 49.52 8.52
C ASN A 421 -1.31 50.47 9.27
N TYR A 422 -2.18 49.91 10.13
CA TYR A 422 -2.63 50.38 11.46
C TYR A 422 -3.45 49.20 12.06
N GLY A 423 -3.50 48.81 13.33
CA GLY A 423 -3.09 49.38 14.61
C GLY A 423 -4.15 49.04 15.68
N SER A 424 -3.76 48.27 16.71
CA SER A 424 -4.23 48.30 18.12
C SER A 424 -5.63 47.81 18.62
N GLN A 425 -5.53 47.00 19.70
CA GLN A 425 -6.18 47.13 21.04
C GLN A 425 -7.34 46.21 21.51
N SER A 426 -7.03 45.47 22.59
CA SER A 426 -7.71 45.42 23.92
C SER A 426 -8.75 44.33 24.28
N ASN A 427 -8.35 43.50 25.27
CA ASN A 427 -9.05 43.00 26.48
C ASN A 427 -10.59 43.13 26.62
N ASN A 428 -11.30 42.07 27.07
CA ASN A 428 -11.55 41.77 28.50
C ASN A 428 -12.51 40.57 28.75
N ASN A 429 -12.10 39.69 29.68
CA ASN A 429 -12.78 38.98 30.78
C ASN A 429 -14.33 38.82 30.92
N ASN A 430 -14.68 37.58 31.33
CA ASN A 430 -15.46 37.12 32.51
C ASN A 430 -16.97 36.78 32.49
N HIS A 431 -17.24 35.63 33.14
CA HIS A 431 -18.41 35.16 33.91
C HIS A 431 -19.70 34.81 33.13
N HIS A 432 -20.46 33.73 33.39
CA HIS A 432 -20.92 33.03 34.62
C HIS A 432 -21.39 31.59 34.22
N SER A 433 -21.15 30.49 34.96
CA SER A 433 -21.77 29.98 36.22
C SER A 433 -23.12 29.23 36.07
N ASP A 434 -23.06 27.94 36.43
CA ASP A 434 -23.98 27.13 37.26
C ASP A 434 -25.38 26.65 36.80
N SER A 435 -25.52 25.31 36.74
CA SER A 435 -26.41 24.45 37.60
C SER A 435 -26.78 23.18 36.82
N LYS A 436 -26.40 21.96 37.26
CA LYS A 436 -26.88 21.12 38.38
C LYS A 436 -28.20 20.38 38.09
N ASP A 437 -28.22 19.14 38.63
CA ASP A 437 -29.32 18.19 38.88
C ASP A 437 -29.47 17.07 37.82
N ASN A 438 -29.16 15.77 38.01
CA ASN A 438 -29.16 14.79 39.12
C ASN A 438 -30.39 13.86 39.10
N CYS A 439 -30.14 12.58 39.46
CA CYS A 439 -31.08 11.48 39.76
C CYS A 439 -31.81 10.77 38.59
N SER A 440 -32.13 9.46 38.62
CA SER A 440 -31.66 8.27 39.37
C SER A 440 -32.50 7.07 38.88
N ASN A 441 -31.90 5.86 38.98
CA ASN A 441 -32.50 4.59 39.42
C ASN A 441 -33.42 3.71 38.54
N ASN A 442 -33.04 2.41 38.62
CA ASN A 442 -33.85 1.20 38.85
C ASN A 442 -34.64 0.58 37.69
N ASN A 443 -34.84 -0.74 37.59
CA ASN A 443 -34.26 -1.98 38.15
C ASN A 443 -35.07 -3.17 37.53
N ASP A 444 -34.61 -4.41 37.71
CA ASP A 444 -35.40 -5.66 37.76
C ASP A 444 -35.88 -6.32 36.43
N ASN A 445 -35.34 -7.49 36.04
CA ASN A 445 -35.57 -8.89 36.49
C ASN A 445 -36.80 -9.57 35.85
N HIS A 446 -36.58 -10.64 35.06
CA HIS A 446 -37.18 -11.98 35.27
C HIS A 446 -36.78 -13.02 34.21
N SER A 447 -37.18 -14.26 34.49
CA SER A 447 -36.55 -15.56 34.24
C SER A 447 -37.53 -16.57 33.62
N LYS A 448 -37.00 -17.71 33.10
CA LYS A 448 -37.66 -19.03 32.83
C LYS A 448 -38.53 -19.11 31.55
N SER A 449 -38.74 -20.24 30.85
CA SER A 449 -38.22 -21.63 30.78
C SER A 449 -39.01 -22.35 29.65
N SER A 450 -38.55 -23.56 29.28
CA SER A 450 -39.26 -24.73 28.66
C SER A 450 -39.54 -24.80 27.14
N ASP A 451 -38.78 -25.71 26.50
CA ASP A 451 -39.16 -26.91 25.73
C ASP A 451 -40.40 -26.92 24.82
N ILE A 452 -40.22 -27.41 23.57
CA ILE A 452 -41.00 -28.50 22.94
C ILE A 452 -40.28 -29.00 21.66
N HIS A 453 -40.30 -30.32 21.54
CA HIS A 453 -39.78 -31.19 20.47
C HIS A 453 -40.72 -31.20 19.24
N SER A 454 -40.19 -31.19 18.00
CA SER A 454 -40.79 -31.93 16.88
C SER A 454 -39.84 -32.06 15.68
N SER A 455 -39.53 -33.31 15.33
CA SER A 455 -38.98 -33.76 14.06
C SER A 455 -39.81 -33.32 12.86
N SER A 456 -39.17 -32.96 11.73
CA SER A 456 -39.49 -33.51 10.41
C SER A 456 -38.57 -32.95 9.30
N LYS A 457 -37.87 -33.88 8.65
CA LYS A 457 -37.50 -33.95 7.23
C LYS A 457 -36.54 -32.90 6.63
N ASN A 458 -35.35 -33.43 6.34
CA ASN A 458 -34.49 -33.14 5.19
C ASN A 458 -35.16 -32.33 4.08
N ASN A 459 -34.61 -31.14 3.83
CA ASN A 459 -34.43 -30.65 2.47
C ASN A 459 -33.04 -30.00 2.37
N HIS A 460 -32.09 -30.75 1.80
CA HIS A 460 -30.80 -30.22 1.37
C HIS A 460 -31.04 -29.17 0.29
N ASN A 461 -31.07 -27.90 0.68
CA ASN A 461 -30.85 -26.79 -0.24
C ASN A 461 -29.46 -26.21 0.04
N ASN A 462 -28.52 -26.60 -0.83
CA ASN A 462 -27.21 -25.99 -0.99
C ASN A 462 -27.37 -24.47 -1.25
N ASN A 463 -27.34 -23.68 -0.18
CA ASN A 463 -27.39 -22.21 -0.25
C ASN A 463 -26.06 -21.57 0.20
N SER A 464 -24.96 -22.31 0.08
CA SER A 464 -23.59 -21.87 0.30
C SER A 464 -23.01 -21.40 -1.03
N GLY A 465 -23.43 -20.21 -1.47
CA GLY A 465 -23.17 -19.76 -2.82
C GLY A 465 -23.08 -18.27 -3.02
N TYR A 466 -22.53 -17.50 -2.08
CA TYR A 466 -21.93 -16.20 -2.42
C TYR A 466 -20.45 -16.35 -2.08
N TYR A 467 -19.53 -15.87 -2.95
CA TYR A 467 -18.15 -15.40 -2.66
C TYR A 467 -17.22 -15.54 -3.87
#